data_AF-A0A919GQP5-F1
#
_entry.id   AF-A0A919GQP5-F1
#
_cell.length_a   1.000
_cell.length_b   1.000
_cell.length_c   1.000
_cell.angle_alpha   90.00
_cell.angle_beta   90.00
_cell.angle_gamma   90.00
#
_symmetry.space_group_name_H-M   'P 1'
#
loop_
_entity.id
_entity.type
_entity.pdbx_description
1 polymer ?
#
loop_
_entity_poly.entity_id
_entity_poly.type
_entity_poly.pdbx_seq_one_letter_code
_entity_poly.pdbx_strand_id
1 'polypeptide(L)'
;MTTNDSLVLRVAGRPVGRYITRPELPARLSPRPYLHPVTTLSGTAVTELSPADHLHHLGVGVAVPGVEGHNFWGGRTYVRDQGPTELDNHGSQRHTAYQLRDPDGFVEELRWMASAGELLRERRTVAATELTDTAWALDFTFSLTNTTGAPVSIGRSR
;
A
#
# COMPACT_ATOMS: atom_id res chain seq x y z
N MET A 1 13.97 12.31 14.59
CA MET A 1 14.07 11.68 13.26
C MET A 1 13.76 10.20 13.42
N THR A 2 12.51 9.80 13.24
CA THR A 2 12.15 8.39 13.14
C THR A 2 12.62 7.92 11.77
N THR A 3 13.66 7.10 11.72
CA THR A 3 14.12 6.47 10.48
C THR A 3 12.94 5.81 9.79
N ASN A 4 12.63 6.24 8.57
CA ASN A 4 11.73 5.53 7.67
C ASN A 4 12.25 4.10 7.55
N ASP A 5 11.59 3.15 8.21
CA ASP A 5 12.01 1.76 8.22
C ASP A 5 11.74 1.18 6.83
N SER A 6 12.79 1.18 6.00
CA SER A 6 12.73 0.72 4.62
C SER A 6 13.38 -0.65 4.47
N LEU A 7 12.67 -1.58 3.87
CA LEU A 7 13.17 -2.91 3.52
C LEU A 7 13.60 -2.93 2.05
N VAL A 8 14.68 -3.63 1.73
CA VAL A 8 15.13 -3.83 0.34
C VAL A 8 14.88 -5.27 -0.05
N LEU A 9 14.03 -5.49 -1.05
CA LEU A 9 13.80 -6.79 -1.67
C LEU A 9 14.93 -7.10 -2.66
N ARG A 10 15.35 -8.35 -2.68
CA ARG A 10 16.47 -8.85 -3.46
C ARG A 10 16.12 -10.15 -4.17
N VAL A 11 16.66 -10.31 -5.37
CA VAL A 11 16.63 -11.55 -6.15
C VAL A 11 18.08 -11.91 -6.50
N ALA A 12 18.53 -13.12 -6.19
CA ALA A 12 19.93 -13.54 -6.34
C ALA A 12 20.93 -12.49 -5.78
N GLY A 13 20.59 -11.88 -4.64
CA GLY A 13 21.38 -10.83 -3.99
C GLY A 13 21.28 -9.42 -4.61
N ARG A 14 20.69 -9.28 -5.81
CA ARG A 14 20.49 -8.00 -6.50
C ARG A 14 19.27 -7.27 -5.95
N PRO A 15 19.34 -5.98 -5.60
CA PRO A 15 18.17 -5.22 -5.16
C PRO A 15 17.19 -5.04 -6.32
N VAL A 16 15.92 -5.35 -6.08
CA VAL A 16 14.83 -5.22 -7.07
C VAL A 16 13.64 -4.40 -6.58
N GLY A 17 13.60 -4.07 -5.29
CA GLY A 17 12.50 -3.32 -4.69
C GLY A 17 12.91 -2.64 -3.39
N ARG A 18 12.31 -1.48 -3.09
CA ARG A 18 12.36 -0.87 -1.76
C ARG A 18 10.96 -0.71 -1.20
N TYR A 19 10.73 -1.23 -0.01
CA TYR A 19 9.46 -1.15 0.69
C TYR A 19 9.52 -0.08 1.78
N ILE A 20 8.54 0.83 1.80
CA ILE A 20 8.41 1.89 2.79
C ILE A 20 7.21 1.57 3.69
N THR A 21 7.45 1.34 4.98
CA THR A 21 6.38 0.97 5.95
C THR A 21 5.63 2.16 6.54
N ARG A 22 6.22 3.36 6.58
CA ARG A 22 5.64 4.54 7.24
C ARG A 22 5.89 5.83 6.46
N PRO A 23 5.39 5.95 5.22
CA PRO A 23 5.68 7.12 4.42
C PRO A 23 5.12 8.40 5.07
N GLU A 24 5.91 9.46 5.01
CA GLU A 24 5.53 10.79 5.48
C GLU A 24 4.71 11.48 4.39
N LEU A 25 3.40 11.25 4.40
CA LEU A 25 2.46 11.82 3.44
C LEU A 25 1.37 12.61 4.17
N PRO A 26 0.87 13.72 3.57
CA PRO A 26 -0.34 14.39 4.06
C PRO A 26 -1.52 13.42 4.18
N ALA A 27 -2.37 13.61 5.19
CA ALA A 27 -3.55 12.76 5.42
C ALA A 27 -4.45 12.63 4.18
N ARG A 28 -4.61 13.71 3.41
CA ARG A 28 -5.38 13.73 2.16
C ARG A 28 -4.86 12.79 1.05
N LEU A 29 -3.65 12.25 1.20
CA LEU A 29 -3.07 11.27 0.26
C LEU A 29 -3.21 9.82 0.76
N SER A 30 -3.94 9.60 1.87
CA SER A 30 -4.16 8.31 2.51
C SER A 30 -2.86 7.52 2.73
N PRO A 31 -2.02 7.93 3.72
CA PRO A 31 -0.71 7.33 3.96
C PRO A 31 -0.78 5.82 4.14
N ARG A 32 0.07 5.08 3.42
CA ARG A 32 0.07 3.61 3.40
C ARG A 32 1.39 3.02 2.92
N PRO A 33 1.76 1.80 3.33
CA PRO A 33 2.99 1.17 2.83
C PRO A 33 2.98 0.88 1.34
N TYR A 34 4.13 1.07 0.69
CA TYR A 34 4.30 0.84 -0.76
C TYR A 34 5.72 0.34 -1.10
N LEU A 35 5.83 -0.35 -2.24
CA LEU A 35 7.09 -0.68 -2.91
C LEU A 35 7.40 0.37 -3.98
N HIS A 36 8.52 1.08 -3.85
CA HIS A 36 9.09 1.92 -4.90
C HIS A 36 10.56 2.29 -4.61
N PRO A 37 11.46 2.30 -5.62
CA PRO A 37 11.23 1.75 -6.95
C PRO A 37 11.22 0.21 -6.91
N VAL A 38 10.39 -0.39 -7.77
CA VAL A 38 10.56 -1.77 -8.24
C VAL A 38 11.31 -1.71 -9.58
N THR A 39 12.29 -2.58 -9.79
CA THR A 39 13.16 -2.56 -10.98
C THR A 39 13.25 -3.93 -11.66
N THR A 40 13.61 -3.94 -12.95
CA THR A 40 14.14 -5.12 -13.63
C THR A 40 15.46 -5.58 -12.98
N LEU A 41 15.97 -6.76 -13.33
CA LEU A 41 17.30 -7.23 -12.89
C LEU A 41 18.45 -6.33 -13.40
N SER A 42 18.24 -5.59 -14.49
CA SER A 42 19.17 -4.61 -15.04
C SER A 42 19.05 -3.21 -14.42
N GLY A 43 18.14 -3.00 -13.48
CA GLY A 43 17.96 -1.74 -12.76
C GLY A 43 17.00 -0.74 -13.38
N THR A 44 16.28 -1.09 -14.45
CA THR A 44 15.23 -0.22 -15.03
C THR A 44 14.04 -0.17 -14.08
N ALA A 45 13.66 1.01 -13.60
CA ALA A 45 12.47 1.18 -12.77
C ALA A 45 11.18 0.91 -13.58
N VAL A 46 10.28 0.14 -12.99
CA VAL A 46 8.98 -0.24 -13.58
C VAL A 46 7.79 0.29 -12.76
N THR A 47 8.06 1.22 -11.86
CA THR A 47 7.05 1.87 -11.00
C THR A 47 7.30 3.36 -10.95
N GLU A 48 6.24 4.13 -10.75
CA GLU A 48 6.29 5.57 -10.49
C GLU A 48 5.79 5.86 -9.06
N LEU A 49 6.18 7.01 -8.51
CA LEU A 49 5.76 7.48 -7.19
C LEU A 49 5.30 8.93 -7.28
N SER A 50 4.08 9.20 -6.81
CA SER A 50 3.50 10.54 -6.68
C SER A 50 3.65 11.42 -7.94
N PRO A 51 3.16 10.98 -9.12
CA PRO A 51 3.11 11.81 -10.31
C PRO A 51 2.35 13.12 -10.04
N ALA A 52 2.72 14.19 -10.74
CA ALA A 52 2.28 15.55 -10.44
C ALA A 52 0.74 15.74 -10.50
N ASP A 53 0.07 14.99 -11.36
CA ASP A 53 -1.38 15.02 -11.54
C ASP A 53 -2.13 14.09 -10.57
N HIS A 54 -1.44 13.10 -9.99
CA HIS A 54 -1.99 12.11 -9.08
C HIS A 54 -1.04 11.79 -7.92
N LEU A 55 -0.82 12.78 -7.04
CA LEU A 55 0.10 12.66 -5.89
C LEU A 55 -0.18 11.49 -4.93
N HIS A 56 -1.38 10.91 -4.99
CA HIS A 56 -1.79 9.77 -4.18
C HIS A 56 -1.47 8.40 -4.82
N HIS A 57 -0.89 8.35 -6.02
CA HIS A 57 -0.40 7.11 -6.64
C HIS A 57 0.97 6.74 -6.07
N LEU A 58 1.05 5.56 -5.45
CA LEU A 58 2.23 5.09 -4.71
C LEU A 58 2.64 3.70 -5.18
N GLY A 59 3.63 3.61 -6.09
CA GLY A 59 4.32 2.36 -6.43
C GLY A 59 3.43 1.12 -6.51
N VAL A 60 3.85 0.04 -5.84
CA VAL A 60 3.04 -1.18 -5.66
C VAL A 60 2.56 -1.28 -4.21
N GLY A 61 1.26 -1.49 -4.00
CA GLY A 61 0.64 -1.69 -2.70
C GLY A 61 -0.87 -1.90 -2.84
N VAL A 62 -1.57 -2.06 -1.71
CA VAL A 62 -3.04 -2.16 -1.68
C VAL A 62 -3.63 -0.79 -1.38
N ALA A 63 -4.59 -0.36 -2.17
CA ALA A 63 -5.33 0.87 -1.95
C ALA A 63 -6.79 0.67 -2.42
N VAL A 64 -7.75 1.13 -1.62
CA VAL A 64 -9.18 0.99 -1.92
C VAL A 64 -9.84 2.36 -1.78
N PRO A 65 -10.61 2.83 -2.78
CA PRO A 65 -11.18 4.17 -2.77
C PRO A 65 -12.29 4.39 -1.73
N GLY A 66 -12.91 3.31 -1.23
CA GLY A 66 -13.93 3.39 -0.18
C GLY A 66 -14.02 2.12 0.67
N VAL A 67 -13.90 2.29 1.98
CA VAL A 67 -14.17 1.29 3.01
C VAL A 67 -15.05 1.96 4.06
N GLU A 68 -16.32 1.56 4.19
CA GLU A 68 -17.30 2.24 5.05
C GLU A 68 -17.32 3.76 4.89
N GLY A 69 -17.31 4.23 3.63
CA GLY A 69 -17.34 5.67 3.30
C GLY A 69 -15.99 6.40 3.46
N HIS A 70 -14.94 5.73 3.93
CA HIS A 70 -13.60 6.30 4.09
C HIS A 70 -12.68 6.00 2.90
N ASN A 71 -11.92 7.01 2.48
CA ASN A 71 -11.02 6.95 1.33
C ASN A 71 -9.62 6.45 1.73
N PHE A 72 -9.23 5.25 1.31
CA PHE A 72 -7.88 4.69 1.50
C PHE A 72 -7.02 4.75 0.22
N TRP A 73 -7.51 5.41 -0.82
CA TRP A 73 -6.79 5.67 -2.07
C TRP A 73 -6.01 7.00 -2.01
N GLY A 74 -6.63 8.02 -1.40
CA GLY A 74 -6.13 9.39 -1.35
C GLY A 74 -6.79 10.29 -2.40
N GLY A 75 -6.48 11.58 -2.36
CA GLY A 75 -7.06 12.58 -3.25
C GLY A 75 -8.56 12.77 -3.05
N ARG A 76 -9.25 13.21 -4.11
CA ARG A 76 -10.69 13.46 -4.10
C ARG A 76 -11.48 12.16 -4.08
N THR A 77 -12.56 12.12 -3.31
CA THR A 77 -13.53 11.02 -3.34
C THR A 77 -14.51 11.24 -4.49
N TYR A 78 -14.80 10.19 -5.26
CA TYR A 78 -15.88 10.24 -6.25
C TYR A 78 -17.23 10.15 -5.56
N VAL A 79 -18.05 11.20 -5.68
CA VAL A 79 -19.42 11.24 -5.17
C VAL A 79 -20.38 11.16 -6.36
N ARG A 80 -21.39 10.29 -6.28
CA ARG A 80 -22.40 10.17 -7.34
C ARG A 80 -23.06 11.54 -7.58
N ASP A 81 -23.28 11.85 -8.85
CA ASP A 81 -23.89 13.10 -9.34
C ASP A 81 -23.12 14.41 -9.03
N GLN A 82 -21.98 14.33 -8.35
CA GLN A 82 -21.10 15.47 -8.05
C GLN A 82 -19.68 15.30 -8.65
N GLY A 83 -19.27 14.06 -8.92
CA GLY A 83 -17.94 13.75 -9.41
C GLY A 83 -16.87 13.77 -8.31
N PRO A 84 -15.57 13.91 -8.68
CA PRO A 84 -14.50 14.03 -7.71
C PRO A 84 -14.77 15.22 -6.76
N THR A 85 -14.75 14.99 -5.46
CA THR A 85 -15.08 15.98 -4.43
C THR A 85 -14.04 15.90 -3.32
N GLU A 86 -13.59 17.05 -2.83
CA GLU A 86 -12.75 17.12 -1.64
C GLU A 86 -13.61 16.83 -0.41
N LEU A 87 -13.32 15.73 0.28
CA LEU A 87 -13.98 15.32 1.51
C LEU A 87 -12.94 15.06 2.59
N ASP A 88 -13.29 15.31 3.84
CA ASP A 88 -12.46 14.95 5.00
C ASP A 88 -12.80 13.53 5.48
N ASN A 89 -12.50 12.54 4.63
CA ASN A 89 -12.85 11.13 4.88
C ASN A 89 -11.65 10.18 4.69
N HIS A 90 -10.42 10.67 4.70
CA HIS A 90 -9.24 9.86 4.41
C HIS A 90 -8.88 8.90 5.54
N GLY A 91 -8.71 7.63 5.18
CA GLY A 91 -8.11 6.60 6.03
C GLY A 91 -6.60 6.48 5.82
N SER A 92 -5.96 5.69 6.68
CA SER A 92 -4.53 5.35 6.60
C SER A 92 -4.29 3.87 6.86
N GLN A 93 -3.30 3.28 6.21
CA GLN A 93 -2.83 1.92 6.50
C GLN A 93 -1.55 2.02 7.31
N ARG A 94 -1.51 1.34 8.46
CA ARG A 94 -0.39 1.43 9.41
C ARG A 94 0.27 0.07 9.57
N HIS A 95 1.56 0.00 9.22
CA HIS A 95 2.40 -1.14 9.57
C HIS A 95 2.35 -1.39 11.08
N THR A 96 2.19 -2.66 11.47
CA THR A 96 2.23 -3.05 12.88
C THR A 96 3.36 -4.01 13.21
N ALA A 97 3.58 -5.03 12.37
CA ALA A 97 4.63 -6.01 12.58
C ALA A 97 5.01 -6.72 11.28
N TYR A 98 6.23 -7.25 11.24
CA TYR A 98 6.60 -8.33 10.34
C TYR A 98 6.49 -9.66 11.09
N GLN A 99 5.80 -10.62 10.49
CA GLN A 99 5.78 -12.02 10.92
C GLN A 99 6.94 -12.81 10.28
N LEU A 100 7.38 -12.37 9.09
CA LEU A 100 8.56 -12.84 8.39
C LEU A 100 9.23 -11.64 7.71
N ARG A 101 10.56 -11.62 7.69
CA ARG A 101 11.33 -10.54 7.06
C ARG A 101 12.67 -11.09 6.54
N ASP A 102 12.70 -11.42 5.26
CA ASP A 102 13.87 -11.94 4.54
C ASP A 102 14.27 -11.02 3.37
N PRO A 103 15.47 -11.20 2.79
CA PRO A 103 15.89 -10.40 1.65
C PRO A 103 14.99 -10.55 0.42
N ASP A 104 14.37 -11.71 0.22
CA ASP A 104 13.53 -12.05 -0.93
C ASP A 104 12.03 -11.95 -0.62
N GLY A 105 11.62 -11.64 0.60
CA GLY A 105 10.20 -11.54 0.92
C GLY A 105 9.89 -11.19 2.36
N PHE A 106 8.61 -10.93 2.62
CA PHE A 106 8.12 -10.67 3.96
C PHE A 106 6.65 -11.03 4.12
N VAL A 107 6.25 -11.20 5.38
CA VAL A 107 4.85 -11.23 5.79
C VAL A 107 4.62 -10.10 6.77
N GLU A 108 3.69 -9.22 6.45
CA GLU A 108 3.39 -8.00 7.19
C GLU A 108 1.95 -8.00 7.70
N GLU A 109 1.76 -7.46 8.90
CA GLU A 109 0.46 -7.16 9.48
C GLU A 109 0.24 -5.65 9.49
N LEU A 110 -0.89 -5.19 8.95
CA LEU A 110 -1.29 -3.80 8.89
C LEU A 110 -2.69 -3.57 9.49
N ARG A 111 -2.93 -2.33 9.93
CA ARG A 111 -4.24 -1.85 10.38
C ARG A 111 -4.72 -0.72 9.48
N TRP A 112 -5.99 -0.79 9.08
CA TRP A 112 -6.66 0.24 8.31
C TRP A 112 -7.45 1.13 9.27
N MET A 113 -6.97 2.34 9.47
CA MET A 113 -7.49 3.31 10.43
C MET A 113 -8.25 4.42 9.72
N ALA A 114 -9.42 4.76 10.23
CA ALA A 114 -10.20 5.94 9.85
C ALA A 114 -10.61 6.73 11.10
N SER A 115 -11.32 7.85 10.94
CA SER A 115 -11.81 8.65 12.08
C SER A 115 -12.74 7.88 13.00
N ALA A 116 -13.47 6.89 12.47
CA ALA A 116 -14.32 5.97 13.25
C ALA A 116 -13.54 4.89 14.04
N GLY A 117 -12.24 4.72 13.79
CA GLY A 117 -11.40 3.69 14.42
C GLY A 117 -10.77 2.71 13.42
N GLU A 118 -10.40 1.53 13.91
CA GLU A 118 -9.87 0.42 13.10
C GLU A 118 -11.01 -0.29 12.36
N LEU A 119 -10.98 -0.26 11.03
CA LEU A 119 -12.02 -0.87 10.18
C LEU A 119 -11.61 -2.27 9.70
N LEU A 120 -10.35 -2.41 9.30
CA LEU A 120 -9.80 -3.66 8.77
C LEU A 120 -8.42 -3.95 9.36
N ARG A 121 -8.11 -5.24 9.46
CA ARG A 121 -6.74 -5.75 9.53
C ARG A 121 -6.35 -6.34 8.19
N GLU A 122 -5.12 -6.11 7.79
CA GLU A 122 -4.55 -6.69 6.58
C GLU A 122 -3.36 -7.57 6.94
N ARG A 123 -3.36 -8.79 6.42
CA ARG A 123 -2.14 -9.62 6.35
C ARG A 123 -1.67 -9.63 4.92
N ARG A 124 -0.42 -9.25 4.70
CA ARG A 124 0.20 -9.12 3.37
C ARG A 124 1.43 -10.00 3.28
N THR A 125 1.55 -10.76 2.20
CA THR A 125 2.74 -11.54 1.85
C THR A 125 3.31 -11.02 0.55
N VAL A 126 4.61 -10.72 0.55
CA VAL A 126 5.35 -10.29 -0.63
C VAL A 126 6.54 -11.22 -0.82
N ALA A 127 6.74 -11.71 -2.04
CA ALA A 127 7.91 -12.51 -2.42
C ALA A 127 8.49 -12.05 -3.76
N ALA A 128 9.81 -12.06 -3.88
CA ALA A 128 10.56 -11.74 -5.08
C ALA A 128 11.33 -13.00 -5.51
N THR A 129 10.90 -13.61 -6.60
CA THR A 129 11.38 -14.93 -7.03
C THR A 129 12.14 -14.82 -8.35
N GLU A 130 13.34 -15.39 -8.43
CA GLU A 130 14.06 -15.52 -9.70
C GLU A 130 13.31 -16.46 -10.64
N LEU A 131 13.10 -16.05 -11.89
CA LEU A 131 12.54 -16.91 -12.93
C LEU A 131 13.63 -17.37 -13.89
N THR A 132 14.48 -16.43 -14.32
CA THR A 132 15.65 -16.64 -15.17
C THR A 132 16.76 -15.67 -14.77
N ASP A 133 17.91 -15.76 -15.42
CA ASP A 133 19.04 -14.83 -15.26
C ASP A 133 18.71 -13.34 -15.58
N THR A 134 17.59 -13.12 -16.26
CA THR A 134 17.13 -11.84 -16.83
C THR A 134 15.73 -11.45 -16.37
N ALA A 135 14.99 -12.34 -15.72
CA ALA A 135 13.61 -12.11 -15.30
C ALA A 135 13.34 -12.60 -13.86
N TRP A 136 12.45 -11.92 -13.17
CA TRP A 136 12.00 -12.25 -11.82
C TRP A 136 10.52 -11.92 -11.67
N ALA A 137 9.86 -12.51 -10.67
CA ALA A 137 8.45 -12.31 -10.35
C ALA A 137 8.28 -11.65 -8.97
N LEU A 138 7.33 -10.70 -8.90
CA LEU A 138 6.83 -10.15 -7.64
C LEU A 138 5.48 -10.78 -7.32
N ASP A 139 5.44 -11.68 -6.34
CA ASP A 139 4.19 -12.19 -5.79
C ASP A 139 3.72 -11.26 -4.68
N PHE A 140 2.46 -10.82 -4.76
CA PHE A 140 1.85 -9.93 -3.80
C PHE A 140 0.47 -10.46 -3.44
N THR A 141 0.33 -11.00 -2.23
CA THR A 141 -0.92 -11.53 -1.70
C THR A 141 -1.34 -10.74 -0.48
N PHE A 142 -2.64 -10.47 -0.33
CA PHE A 142 -3.17 -9.86 0.88
C PHE A 142 -4.53 -10.45 1.24
N SER A 143 -4.85 -10.43 2.53
CA SER A 143 -6.19 -10.72 3.05
C SER A 143 -6.65 -9.59 3.96
N LEU A 144 -7.95 -9.31 3.95
CA LEU A 144 -8.57 -8.27 4.77
C LEU A 144 -9.57 -8.91 5.74
N THR A 145 -9.45 -8.56 7.01
CA THR A 145 -10.35 -9.01 8.08
C THR A 145 -11.12 -7.80 8.61
N ASN A 146 -12.45 -7.86 8.53
CA ASN A 146 -13.33 -6.88 9.17
C ASN A 146 -13.19 -6.97 10.70
N THR A 147 -12.86 -5.86 11.35
CA THR A 147 -12.69 -5.76 12.81
C THR A 147 -13.87 -5.12 13.52
N THR A 148 -14.87 -4.66 12.77
CA THR A 148 -16.06 -4.03 13.32
C THR A 148 -17.10 -5.08 13.73
N GLY A 149 -18.07 -4.67 14.55
CA GLY A 149 -19.20 -5.51 14.96
C GLY A 149 -20.33 -5.62 13.92
N ALA A 150 -20.16 -5.02 12.73
CA ALA A 150 -21.18 -4.93 11.69
C ALA A 150 -20.58 -5.21 10.31
N PRO A 151 -21.39 -5.43 9.26
CA PRO A 151 -20.87 -5.53 7.89
C PRO A 151 -20.08 -4.28 7.48
N VAL A 152 -19.00 -4.48 6.74
CA VAL A 152 -18.17 -3.42 6.13
C VAL A 152 -18.31 -3.51 4.61
N SER A 153 -18.66 -2.39 3.99
CA SER A 153 -18.73 -2.16 2.57
C SER A 153 -17.36 -1.79 2.02
N ILE A 154 -17.05 -2.39 0.88
CA ILE A 154 -15.84 -2.14 0.09
C ILE A 154 -16.29 -1.70 -1.29
N GLY A 155 -15.69 -0.63 -1.78
CA GLY A 155 -15.99 -0.08 -3.10
C GLY A 155 -16.37 1.39 -3.01
N ARG A 156 -17.13 1.87 -3.99
CA ARG A 156 -17.53 3.28 -4.00
C ARG A 156 -18.68 3.50 -3.02
N SER A 157 -18.62 4.59 -2.27
CA SER A 157 -19.79 5.17 -1.61
C SER A 157 -20.89 5.34 -2.65
N ARG A 158 -22.13 4.99 -2.31
CA ARG A 158 -23.26 5.11 -3.24
C ARG A 158 -23.50 6.54 -3.68
#